data_AF-A0A965C9L8-F1
#
_entry.id   AF-A0A965C9L8-F1
#
_cell.length_a   1.000
_cell.length_b   1.000
_cell.length_c   1.000
_cell.angle_alpha   90.00
_cell.angle_beta   90.00
_cell.angle_gamma   90.00
#
_symmetry.space_group_name_H-M   'P 1'
#
loop_
_entity.id
_entity.type
_entity.pdbx_description
1 polymer ?
#
loop_
_entity_poly.entity_id
_entity_poly.type
_entity_poly.pdbx_seq_one_letter_code
_entity_poly.pdbx_strand_id
1 'polypeptide(L)'
;MRKPHSSKDDTCRWQLAFTILTKDASEPLAPIHERNPILLSPSSMAEWLDPENWDDSEEKIEAMLKELTEESVQVAKEVEFWPVGIEVGNVRNQIVDLNKRCY
;
A
#
# COMPACT_ATOMS: atom_id res chain seq x y z
N MET A 1 28.77 12.89 -2.12
CA MET A 1 27.30 12.89 -2.35
C MET A 1 26.93 11.56 -3.01
N ARG A 2 26.12 10.72 -2.38
CA ARG A 2 25.77 9.36 -2.89
C ARG A 2 24.74 9.48 -4.03
N LYS A 3 24.82 8.61 -5.05
CA LYS A 3 24.00 8.68 -6.29
C LYS A 3 22.94 7.56 -6.31
N PRO A 4 21.65 7.87 -6.52
CA PRO A 4 20.59 6.85 -6.52
C PRO A 4 20.62 5.91 -7.73
N HIS A 5 21.20 6.35 -8.85
CA HIS A 5 21.25 5.60 -10.12
C HIS A 5 22.62 4.96 -10.40
N SER A 6 23.40 4.60 -9.37
CA SER A 6 24.67 3.91 -9.60
C SER A 6 24.48 2.43 -9.97
N SER A 7 25.50 1.84 -10.60
CA SER A 7 25.51 0.43 -11.01
C SER A 7 25.27 -0.49 -9.81
N LYS A 8 24.71 -1.68 -10.06
CA LYS A 8 24.41 -2.65 -8.99
C LYS A 8 25.65 -3.02 -8.14
N ASP A 9 26.84 -2.95 -8.73
CA ASP A 9 28.11 -3.29 -8.07
C ASP A 9 28.78 -2.10 -7.35
N ASP A 10 28.16 -0.90 -7.38
CA ASP A 10 28.68 0.25 -6.66
C ASP A 10 28.34 0.16 -5.17
N THR A 11 29.35 -0.09 -4.33
CA THR A 11 29.23 -0.12 -2.87
C THR A 11 28.80 1.23 -2.28
N CYS A 12 28.88 2.33 -3.04
CA CYS A 12 28.40 3.65 -2.63
C CYS A 12 26.91 3.90 -2.97
N ARG A 13 26.20 2.91 -3.53
CA ARG A 13 24.78 3.02 -3.90
C ARG A 13 23.88 3.16 -2.67
N TRP A 14 22.93 4.08 -2.72
CA TRP A 14 21.85 4.15 -1.72
C TRP A 14 20.78 3.10 -2.07
N GLN A 15 20.52 2.19 -1.13
CA GLN A 15 19.32 1.36 -1.12
C GLN A 15 18.13 2.08 -0.46
N LEU A 16 17.15 2.46 -1.26
CA LEU A 16 15.86 2.91 -0.76
C LEU A 16 14.93 1.70 -0.64
N ALA A 17 14.30 1.54 0.51
CA ALA A 17 13.30 0.50 0.76
C ALA A 17 12.07 1.14 1.39
N PHE A 18 10.93 0.49 1.26
CA PHE A 18 9.67 0.90 1.87
C PHE A 18 8.93 -0.34 2.38
N THR A 19 7.91 -0.11 3.21
CA THR A 19 6.97 -1.14 3.64
C THR A 19 5.55 -0.68 3.36
N ILE A 20 4.62 -1.63 3.30
CA ILE A 20 3.18 -1.35 3.17
C ILE A 20 2.57 -1.47 4.56
N LEU A 21 1.89 -0.41 5.01
CA LEU A 21 1.13 -0.44 6.25
C LEU A 21 -0.13 -1.29 6.09
N THR A 22 -0.42 -2.10 7.10
CA THR A 22 -1.55 -3.03 7.11
C THR A 22 -2.36 -2.90 8.38
N LYS A 23 -3.66 -3.19 8.30
CA LYS A 23 -4.58 -3.29 9.43
C LYS A 23 -5.39 -4.59 9.36
N ASP A 24 -6.19 -4.85 10.38
CA ASP A 24 -7.22 -5.89 10.34
C ASP A 24 -8.17 -5.67 9.17
N ALA A 25 -8.63 -6.76 8.59
CA ALA A 25 -9.47 -6.71 7.41
C ALA A 25 -10.77 -5.92 7.67
N SER A 26 -11.07 -4.97 6.78
CA SER A 26 -12.40 -4.38 6.69
C SER A 26 -13.42 -5.48 6.33
N GLU A 27 -14.66 -5.34 6.78
CA GLU A 27 -15.73 -6.34 6.60
C GLU A 27 -15.83 -6.91 5.17
N PRO A 28 -15.79 -6.12 4.08
CA PRO A 28 -15.91 -6.65 2.71
C PRO A 28 -14.73 -7.56 2.30
N LEU A 29 -13.55 -7.38 2.92
CA LEU A 29 -12.30 -8.07 2.58
C LEU A 29 -11.99 -9.24 3.53
N ALA A 30 -12.63 -9.29 4.70
CA ALA A 30 -12.41 -10.32 5.70
C ALA A 30 -12.60 -11.77 5.19
N PRO A 31 -13.53 -12.07 4.25
CA PRO A 31 -13.62 -13.41 3.66
C PRO A 31 -12.40 -13.84 2.82
N ILE A 32 -11.57 -12.89 2.38
CA ILE A 32 -10.37 -13.16 1.56
C ILE A 32 -9.15 -13.39 2.44
N HIS A 33 -8.96 -12.52 3.45
CA HIS A 33 -7.83 -12.58 4.37
C HIS A 33 -8.14 -11.80 5.66
N GLU A 34 -7.49 -12.15 6.76
CA GLU A 34 -7.60 -11.46 8.06
C GLU A 34 -7.03 -10.03 8.11
N ARG A 35 -6.32 -9.58 7.07
CA ARG A 35 -5.68 -8.26 7.00
C ARG A 35 -5.82 -7.65 5.61
N ASN A 36 -5.83 -6.32 5.55
CA ASN A 36 -5.69 -5.58 4.29
C ASN A 36 -4.73 -4.39 4.43
N PRO A 37 -4.17 -3.87 3.33
CA PRO A 37 -3.39 -2.62 3.35
C PRO A 37 -4.23 -1.43 3.84
N ILE A 38 -3.62 -0.41 4.42
CA ILE A 38 -4.29 0.88 4.59
C ILE A 38 -4.60 1.44 3.20
N LEU A 39 -5.89 1.61 2.89
CA LEU A 39 -6.38 2.16 1.64
C LEU A 39 -6.66 3.64 1.85
N LEU A 40 -6.12 4.49 0.98
CA LEU A 40 -6.25 5.95 1.08
C LEU A 40 -7.20 6.47 0.00
N SER A 41 -8.06 7.42 0.37
CA SER A 41 -8.73 8.26 -0.63
C SER A 41 -7.72 9.22 -1.30
N PRO A 42 -8.08 9.87 -2.42
CA PRO A 42 -7.20 10.86 -3.04
C PRO A 42 -6.83 12.04 -2.12
N SER A 43 -7.73 12.47 -1.23
CA SER A 43 -7.45 13.55 -0.26
C SER A 43 -6.46 13.09 0.82
N SER A 44 -6.68 11.90 1.37
CA SER A 44 -5.80 11.33 2.39
C SER A 44 -4.41 10.97 1.86
N MET A 45 -4.31 10.63 0.57
CA MET A 45 -3.03 10.48 -0.10
C MET A 45 -2.24 11.79 -0.14
N ALA A 46 -2.91 12.93 -0.37
CA ALA A 46 -2.25 14.24 -0.38
C ALA A 46 -1.73 14.60 1.02
N GLU A 47 -2.53 14.36 2.05
CA GLU A 47 -2.15 14.57 3.45
C GLU A 47 -0.97 13.66 3.87
N TRP A 48 -1.01 12.38 3.50
CA TRP A 48 0.07 11.42 3.78
C TRP A 48 1.41 11.83 3.17
N LEU A 49 1.39 12.39 1.96
CA LEU A 49 2.58 12.74 1.19
C LEU A 49 3.15 14.13 1.52
N ASP A 50 2.44 14.95 2.30
CA ASP A 50 2.91 16.28 2.69
C ASP A 50 4.05 16.17 3.73
N PRO A 51 5.27 16.61 3.40
CA PRO A 51 6.39 16.58 4.33
C PRO A 51 6.15 17.38 5.62
N GLU A 52 5.36 18.46 5.56
CA GLU A 52 5.14 19.36 6.72
C GLU A 52 4.36 18.64 7.84
N ASN A 53 3.51 17.66 7.48
CA ASN A 53 2.75 16.86 8.45
C ASN A 53 3.65 15.94 9.30
N TRP A 54 4.89 15.69 8.87
CA TRP A 54 5.84 14.81 9.56
C TRP A 54 6.78 15.55 10.51
N ASP A 55 6.77 16.88 10.49
CA ASP A 55 7.49 17.73 11.45
C ASP A 55 6.62 18.11 12.68
N ASP A 56 5.37 17.63 12.72
CA ASP A 56 4.39 17.88 13.79
C ASP A 56 4.62 17.02 15.04
N SER A 57 3.87 17.29 16.12
CA SER A 57 4.00 16.52 17.37
C SER A 57 3.57 15.06 17.19
N GLU A 58 4.14 14.16 18.00
CA GLU A 58 3.82 12.72 17.96
C GLU A 58 2.30 12.48 18.11
N GLU A 59 1.62 13.24 18.97
CA GLU A 59 0.18 13.11 19.17
C GLU A 59 -0.64 13.47 17.91
N LYS A 60 -0.17 14.45 17.13
CA LYS A 60 -0.83 14.81 15.87
C LYS A 60 -0.62 13.75 14.80
N ILE A 61 0.60 13.21 14.71
CA ILE A 61 0.92 12.13 13.77
C ILE A 61 0.08 10.89 14.11
N GLU A 62 -0.05 10.54 15.39
CA GLU A 62 -0.92 9.44 15.83
C GLU A 62 -2.39 9.70 15.49
N ALA A 63 -2.88 10.93 15.66
CA ALA A 63 -4.24 11.29 15.29
C ALA A 63 -4.48 11.13 13.78
N MET A 64 -3.57 11.64 12.95
CA MET A 64 -3.63 11.47 11.49
C MET A 64 -3.62 9.98 11.11
N LEU A 65 -2.70 9.18 11.65
CA LEU A 65 -2.65 7.73 11.38
C LEU A 65 -3.94 7.01 11.75
N LYS A 66 -4.59 7.41 12.84
CA LYS A 66 -5.88 6.88 13.25
C LYS A 66 -6.97 7.26 12.25
N GLU A 67 -7.06 8.53 11.86
CA GLU A 67 -8.03 9.01 10.86
C GLU A 67 -7.86 8.28 9.51
N LEU A 68 -6.63 8.11 9.03
CA LEU A 68 -6.32 7.34 7.83
C LEU A 68 -6.79 5.87 7.94
N THR A 69 -6.64 5.27 9.12
CA THR A 69 -7.07 3.89 9.39
C THR A 69 -8.60 3.76 9.40
N GLU A 70 -9.30 4.75 9.96
CA GLU A 70 -10.76 4.81 9.99
C GLU A 70 -11.36 5.07 8.59
N GLU A 71 -10.78 6.00 7.83
CA GLU A 71 -11.19 6.25 6.45
C GLU A 71 -10.95 5.04 5.56
N SER A 72 -9.84 4.32 5.75
CA SER A 72 -9.55 3.08 5.02
C SER A 72 -10.67 2.03 5.13
N VAL A 73 -11.47 2.04 6.21
CA VAL A 73 -12.65 1.18 6.32
C VAL A 73 -13.73 1.58 5.33
N GLN A 74 -13.93 2.87 5.08
CA GLN A 74 -14.91 3.36 4.10
C GLN A 74 -14.44 3.07 2.68
N VAL A 75 -13.17 3.37 2.37
CA VAL A 75 -12.59 3.09 1.04
C VAL A 75 -12.68 1.59 0.71
N ALA A 76 -12.49 0.71 1.70
CA ALA A 76 -12.61 -0.73 1.50
C ALA A 76 -14.02 -1.19 1.07
N LYS A 77 -15.08 -0.43 1.34
CA LYS A 77 -16.45 -0.74 0.88
C LYS A 77 -16.64 -0.53 -0.61
N GLU A 78 -15.78 0.27 -1.24
CA GLU A 78 -15.81 0.57 -2.67
C GLU A 78 -14.90 -0.37 -3.48
N VAL A 79 -14.15 -1.24 -2.81
CA VAL A 79 -13.26 -2.19 -3.46
C VAL A 79 -14.05 -3.34 -4.06
N GLU A 80 -13.85 -3.57 -5.35
CA GLU A 80 -14.29 -4.79 -6.03
C GLU A 80 -13.16 -5.83 -6.05
N PHE A 81 -13.55 -7.11 -5.94
CA PHE A 81 -12.62 -8.24 -6.04
C PHE A 81 -13.28 -9.43 -6.73
N TRP A 82 -12.46 -10.30 -7.30
CA TRP A 82 -12.89 -11.51 -7.98
C TRP A 82 -11.77 -12.56 -8.03
N PRO A 83 -12.10 -13.85 -8.19
CA PRO A 83 -11.11 -14.90 -8.42
C PRO A 83 -10.33 -14.69 -9.72
N VAL A 84 -9.03 -14.97 -9.68
CA VAL A 84 -8.11 -14.93 -10.82
C VAL A 84 -7.35 -16.26 -10.95
N GLY A 85 -6.64 -16.45 -12.06
CA GLY A 85 -5.90 -17.68 -12.36
C GLY A 85 -4.72 -17.89 -11.41
N ILE A 86 -4.40 -19.16 -11.12
CA ILE A 86 -3.29 -19.53 -10.22
C ILE A 86 -1.92 -19.06 -10.72
N GLU A 87 -1.83 -18.72 -12.01
CA GLU A 87 -0.66 -18.19 -12.69
C GLU A 87 -0.12 -16.92 -12.02
N VAL A 88 -0.98 -16.17 -11.33
CA VAL A 88 -0.60 -14.97 -10.56
C VAL A 88 0.40 -15.29 -9.43
N GLY A 89 0.40 -16.53 -8.91
CA GLY A 89 1.31 -16.96 -7.85
C GLY A 89 2.77 -17.09 -8.29
N ASN A 90 3.05 -17.12 -9.59
CA ASN A 90 4.42 -17.17 -10.12
C ASN A 90 4.88 -15.79 -10.59
N VAL A 91 5.77 -15.16 -9.81
CA VAL A 91 6.30 -13.81 -10.06
C VAL A 91 7.04 -13.63 -11.39
N ARG A 92 7.40 -14.71 -12.09
CA ARG A 92 7.98 -14.64 -13.44
C ARG A 92 6.95 -14.30 -14.51
N ASN A 93 5.66 -14.48 -14.22
CA ASN A 93 4.59 -14.15 -15.13
C ASN A 93 4.33 -12.64 -15.06
N GLN A 94 4.56 -11.93 -16.17
CA GLN A 94 4.24 -10.50 -16.32
C GLN A 94 3.34 -10.27 -17.54
N ILE A 95 2.44 -11.23 -17.80
CA ILE A 95 1.48 -11.18 -18.91
C ILE A 95 0.27 -10.33 -18.54
N VAL A 96 -0.39 -9.75 -19.54
CA VAL A 96 -1.48 -8.78 -19.40
C VAL A 96 -2.72 -9.35 -18.67
N ASP A 97 -2.86 -10.67 -18.62
CA ASP A 97 -4.11 -11.34 -18.29
C ASP A 97 -4.20 -11.88 -16.86
N LEU A 98 -3.23 -11.57 -16.00
CA LEU A 98 -3.18 -12.11 -14.63
C LEU A 98 -4.30 -11.58 -13.71
N ASN A 99 -4.97 -10.49 -14.08
CA ASN A 99 -6.07 -9.89 -13.32
C ASN A 99 -7.46 -10.17 -13.93
N LYS A 100 -7.55 -11.02 -14.96
CA LYS A 100 -8.84 -11.40 -15.56
C LYS A 100 -9.65 -12.30 -14.64
N ARG A 101 -10.97 -12.09 -14.63
CA ARG A 101 -11.94 -12.93 -13.92
C ARG A 101 -11.86 -14.37 -14.44
N CYS A 102 -11.65 -15.31 -13.54
CA CYS A 102 -11.82 -16.74 -13.83
C CYS A 102 -13.29 -17.13 -13.58
N TYR A 103 -13.91 -17.75 -14.58
CA TYR A 103 -15.25 -18.34 -14.51
C TYR A 103 -15.15 -19.86 -14.67
#